data_AF-A0A921VF96-F1
#
_entry.id   AF-A0A921VF96-F1
#
_cell.length_a   1.000
_cell.length_b   1.000
_cell.length_c   1.000
_cell.angle_alpha   90.00
_cell.angle_beta   90.00
_cell.angle_gamma   90.00
#
_symmetry.space_group_name_H-M   'P 1'
#
loop_
_entity.id
_entity.type
_entity.pdbx_description
1 polymer ?
#
loop_
_entity_poly.entity_id
_entity_poly.type
_entity_poly.pdbx_seq_one_letter_code
_entity_poly.pdbx_strand_id
1 'polypeptide(L)'
;MGILYFEVSSTYYLCMIFFSIALFQLFFYFMSGLTRTFKKHIVLYLVLLAFQHAISAYMTLLSSLAPSITIGQALAAPSVSFFLLFSGNIILVDLIPDYWIWMYWFSPISWALRSNISSEFSNDRFTGAESKAWLDNFSIKQDTGYFGFDIGVLVVYFFVFTIFNALALH
;
A
#
# COMPACT_ATOMS: atom_id res chain seq x y z
N MET A 1 -1.45 14.25 -20.83
CA MET A 1 -1.84 14.28 -22.26
C MET A 1 -1.95 12.85 -22.80
N GLY A 2 -2.93 12.07 -22.34
CA GLY A 2 -3.04 10.63 -22.70
C GLY A 2 -4.27 9.93 -22.10
N ILE A 3 -4.92 10.53 -21.09
CA ILE A 3 -6.13 10.00 -20.44
C ILE A 3 -7.40 10.73 -20.92
N LEU A 4 -7.30 11.55 -21.98
CA LEU A 4 -8.41 12.39 -22.48
C LEU A 4 -9.08 11.87 -23.77
N TYR A 5 -8.70 10.69 -24.27
CA TYR A 5 -9.21 10.18 -25.56
C TYR A 5 -10.04 8.90 -25.49
N PHE A 6 -10.29 8.36 -24.30
CA PHE A 6 -11.26 7.28 -24.16
C PHE A 6 -12.23 7.63 -23.04
N GLU A 7 -13.49 7.84 -23.39
CA GLU A 7 -14.61 7.63 -22.48
C GLU A 7 -14.67 6.13 -22.14
N VAL A 8 -13.64 5.63 -21.44
CA VAL A 8 -13.67 4.29 -20.87
C VAL A 8 -14.75 4.34 -19.80
N SER A 9 -15.88 3.67 -20.04
CA SER A 9 -16.91 3.52 -19.01
C SER A 9 -16.24 3.04 -17.72
N SER A 10 -16.60 3.63 -16.57
CA SER A 10 -15.94 3.41 -15.28
C SER A 10 -15.80 1.93 -14.92
N THR A 11 -16.73 1.09 -15.40
CA THR A 11 -16.67 -0.36 -15.29
C THR A 11 -15.41 -0.95 -15.94
N TYR A 12 -15.08 -0.55 -17.16
CA TYR A 12 -13.88 -1.06 -17.86
C TYR A 12 -12.60 -0.58 -17.19
N TYR A 13 -12.58 0.65 -16.66
CA TYR A 13 -11.44 1.17 -15.91
C TYR A 13 -11.17 0.35 -14.65
N LEU A 14 -12.22 0.03 -13.88
CA LEU A 14 -12.12 -0.85 -12.72
C LEU A 14 -11.60 -2.23 -13.13
N CYS A 15 -12.23 -2.87 -14.13
CA CYS A 15 -11.79 -4.18 -14.63
C CYS A 15 -10.32 -4.18 -15.06
N MET A 16 -9.86 -3.11 -15.71
CA MET A 16 -8.47 -2.95 -16.12
C MET A 16 -7.53 -2.89 -14.92
N ILE A 17 -7.87 -2.15 -13.85
CA ILE A 17 -7.05 -2.11 -12.63
C ILE A 17 -6.91 -3.49 -12.00
N PHE A 18 -8.03 -4.20 -11.79
CA PHE A 18 -8.01 -5.56 -11.22
C PHE A 18 -7.14 -6.49 -12.07
N PHE A 19 -7.31 -6.46 -13.39
CA PHE A 19 -6.54 -7.28 -14.31
C PHE A 19 -5.05 -6.93 -14.33
N SER A 20 -4.70 -5.64 -14.38
CA SER A 20 -3.31 -5.19 -14.39
C SER A 20 -2.57 -5.56 -13.10
N ILE A 21 -3.22 -5.42 -11.94
CA ILE A 21 -2.64 -5.83 -10.66
C ILE A 21 -2.45 -7.33 -10.60
N ALA A 22 -3.46 -8.11 -11.03
CA ALA A 22 -3.36 -9.57 -11.06
C ALA A 22 -2.21 -10.03 -11.95
N LEU A 23 -2.05 -9.43 -13.14
CA LEU A 23 -0.99 -9.77 -14.08
C LEU A 23 0.40 -9.41 -13.52
N PHE A 24 0.55 -8.19 -12.99
CA PHE A 24 1.78 -7.73 -12.36
C PHE A 24 2.18 -8.65 -11.21
N GLN A 25 1.25 -8.89 -10.28
CA GLN A 25 1.49 -9.77 -9.15
C GLN A 25 1.86 -11.17 -9.59
N LEU A 26 1.14 -11.77 -10.54
CA LEU A 26 1.40 -13.14 -10.98
C LEU A 26 2.87 -13.31 -11.40
N PHE A 27 3.39 -12.36 -12.17
CA PHE A 27 4.78 -12.37 -12.62
C PHE A 27 5.76 -12.24 -11.45
N PHE A 28 5.63 -11.19 -10.62
CA PHE A 28 6.56 -10.92 -9.53
C PHE A 28 6.49 -11.97 -8.41
N TYR A 29 5.30 -12.51 -8.12
CA TYR A 29 5.10 -13.50 -7.07
C TYR A 29 5.94 -14.76 -7.30
N PHE A 30 5.97 -15.26 -8.54
CA PHE A 30 6.75 -16.45 -8.87
C PHE A 30 8.24 -16.17 -9.03
N MET A 31 8.62 -14.96 -9.45
CA MET A 31 10.02 -14.54 -9.55
C MET A 31 10.68 -14.33 -8.19
N SER A 32 9.96 -13.79 -7.22
CA SER A 32 10.48 -13.44 -5.89
C SER A 32 10.69 -14.65 -4.97
N GLY A 33 10.26 -15.86 -5.37
CA GLY A 33 10.43 -17.06 -4.55
C GLY A 33 9.57 -17.10 -3.28
N LEU A 34 8.48 -16.32 -3.26
CA LEU A 34 7.51 -16.28 -2.16
C LEU A 34 6.82 -17.64 -1.98
N THR A 35 6.24 -17.82 -0.80
CA THR A 35 5.52 -19.05 -0.42
C THR A 35 4.47 -19.42 -1.46
N ARG A 36 4.55 -20.61 -2.05
CA ARG A 36 3.66 -21.04 -3.16
C ARG A 36 2.33 -21.63 -2.66
N THR A 37 1.57 -20.87 -1.89
CA THR A 37 0.22 -21.25 -1.44
C THR A 37 -0.82 -20.29 -2.00
N PHE A 38 -1.94 -20.83 -2.50
CA PHE A 38 -3.04 -20.01 -3.05
C PHE A 38 -3.51 -18.92 -2.07
N LYS A 39 -3.63 -19.26 -0.78
CA LYS A 39 -4.00 -18.30 0.27
C LYS A 39 -3.05 -17.09 0.33
N LYS A 40 -1.73 -17.30 0.25
CA LYS A 40 -0.73 -16.22 0.32
C LYS A 40 -0.72 -15.35 -0.91
N HIS A 41 -0.91 -15.97 -2.07
CA HIS A 41 -1.08 -15.27 -3.33
C HIS A 41 -2.33 -14.35 -3.29
N ILE A 42 -3.46 -14.85 -2.79
CA ILE A 42 -4.68 -14.02 -2.67
C ILE A 42 -4.50 -12.89 -1.64
N VAL A 43 -3.80 -13.12 -0.52
CA VAL A 43 -3.53 -12.04 0.45
C VAL A 43 -2.70 -10.94 -0.20
N LEU A 44 -1.60 -11.27 -0.89
CA LEU A 44 -0.79 -10.28 -1.62
C LEU A 44 -1.64 -9.48 -2.61
N TYR A 45 -2.55 -10.15 -3.34
CA TYR A 45 -3.46 -9.49 -4.28
C TYR A 45 -4.37 -8.47 -3.61
N LEU A 46 -5.00 -8.86 -2.50
CA LEU A 46 -5.88 -7.97 -1.75
C LEU A 46 -5.13 -6.78 -1.16
N VAL A 47 -3.89 -6.99 -0.69
CA VAL A 47 -3.03 -5.89 -0.21
C VAL A 47 -2.71 -4.93 -1.33
N LEU A 48 -2.28 -5.42 -2.51
CA LEU A 48 -1.94 -4.58 -3.66
C LEU A 48 -3.15 -3.81 -4.18
N LEU A 49 -4.33 -4.44 -4.21
CA LEU A 49 -5.59 -3.77 -4.57
C LEU A 49 -5.93 -2.65 -3.60
N ALA A 50 -5.98 -2.94 -2.30
CA ALA A 50 -6.32 -1.96 -1.28
C ALA A 50 -5.32 -0.80 -1.27
N PHE A 51 -4.03 -1.12 -1.40
CA PHE A 51 -2.96 -0.12 -1.51
C PHE A 51 -3.11 0.76 -2.76
N GLN A 52 -3.35 0.16 -3.93
CA GLN A 52 -3.53 0.92 -5.18
C GLN A 52 -4.69 1.91 -5.07
N HIS A 53 -5.83 1.49 -4.50
CA HIS A 53 -6.98 2.37 -4.31
C HIS A 53 -6.70 3.46 -3.27
N ALA A 54 -6.06 3.13 -2.14
CA ALA A 54 -5.70 4.10 -1.11
C ALA A 54 -4.73 5.17 -1.63
N ILE A 55 -3.65 4.77 -2.31
CA ILE A 55 -2.66 5.72 -2.84
C ILE A 55 -3.22 6.55 -3.98
N SER A 56 -4.09 5.98 -4.83
CA SER A 56 -4.77 6.72 -5.89
C SER A 56 -5.70 7.79 -5.31
N ALA A 57 -6.49 7.46 -4.29
CA ALA A 57 -7.36 8.41 -3.62
C ALA A 57 -6.57 9.54 -2.94
N TYR A 58 -5.42 9.21 -2.32
CA TYR A 58 -4.49 10.20 -1.78
C TYR A 58 -3.95 11.15 -2.87
N MET A 59 -3.51 10.62 -4.02
CA MET A 59 -2.98 11.45 -5.11
C MET A 59 -4.05 12.34 -5.74
N THR A 60 -5.29 11.86 -5.82
CA THR A 60 -6.43 12.66 -6.25
C THR A 60 -6.71 13.80 -5.27
N LEU A 61 -6.72 13.51 -3.96
CA LEU A 61 -6.86 14.53 -2.92
C LEU A 61 -5.72 15.56 -2.97
N LEU A 62 -4.46 15.11 -3.10
CA LEU A 62 -3.32 16.02 -3.24
C LEU A 62 -3.46 16.94 -4.46
N SER A 63 -4.00 16.40 -5.56
CA SER A 63 -4.24 17.15 -6.79
C SER A 63 -5.40 18.14 -6.66
N SER A 64 -6.46 17.82 -5.93
CA SER A 64 -7.60 18.73 -5.73
C SER A 64 -7.28 19.88 -4.77
N LEU A 65 -6.39 19.66 -3.82
CA LEU A 65 -5.88 20.71 -2.94
C LEU A 65 -4.84 21.62 -3.61
N ALA A 66 -4.27 21.20 -4.74
CA ALA A 66 -3.26 21.99 -5.43
C ALA A 66 -3.90 23.13 -6.24
N PRO A 67 -3.33 24.35 -6.22
CA PRO A 67 -3.88 25.50 -6.95
C PRO A 67 -3.68 25.39 -8.48
N SER A 68 -2.86 24.44 -8.95
CA SER A 68 -2.73 24.13 -10.37
C SER A 68 -2.28 22.69 -10.58
N ILE A 69 -2.56 22.14 -11.77
CA ILE A 69 -2.13 20.79 -12.18
C ILE A 69 -0.61 20.67 -12.10
N THR A 70 0.13 21.70 -12.51
CA THR A 70 1.61 21.70 -12.47
C THR A 70 2.12 21.54 -11.04
N ILE A 71 1.50 22.22 -10.06
CA ILE A 71 1.87 22.11 -8.65
C ILE A 71 1.49 20.73 -8.11
N GLY A 72 0.30 20.22 -8.41
CA GLY A 72 -0.12 18.88 -8.01
C GLY A 72 0.84 17.79 -8.49
N GLN A 73 1.28 17.86 -9.75
CA GLN A 73 2.27 16.93 -10.31
C GLN A 73 3.65 17.09 -9.66
N ALA A 74 4.08 18.33 -9.38
CA ALA A 74 5.36 18.59 -8.72
C ALA A 74 5.39 18.06 -7.27
N LEU A 75 4.26 18.05 -6.57
CA LEU A 75 4.14 17.54 -5.20
C LEU A 75 4.01 16.01 -5.12
N ALA A 76 3.56 15.35 -6.18
CA ALA A 76 3.31 13.92 -6.19
C ALA A 76 4.57 13.10 -5.86
N ALA A 77 5.67 13.31 -6.60
CA ALA A 77 6.90 12.54 -6.40
C ALA A 77 7.53 12.73 -5.00
N PRO A 78 7.72 13.98 -4.51
CA PRO A 78 8.18 14.20 -3.14
C PRO A 78 7.30 13.52 -2.10
N SER A 79 5.97 13.58 -2.26
CA SER A 79 5.05 12.96 -1.31
C SER A 79 5.21 11.44 -1.23
N VAL A 80 5.38 10.76 -2.37
CA VAL A 80 5.68 9.31 -2.40
C VAL A 80 7.04 9.02 -1.78
N SER A 81 8.05 9.85 -2.05
CA SER A 81 9.38 9.68 -1.45
C SER A 81 9.32 9.77 0.07
N PHE A 82 8.54 10.68 0.63
CA PHE A 82 8.30 10.76 2.08
C PHE A 82 7.60 9.52 2.61
N PHE A 83 6.57 9.03 1.94
CA PHE A 83 5.90 7.78 2.32
C PHE A 83 6.83 6.56 2.28
N LEU A 84 7.74 6.52 1.30
CA LEU A 84 8.72 5.45 1.17
C LEU A 84 9.80 5.53 2.26
N LEU A 85 10.30 6.72 2.54
CA LEU A 85 11.34 6.95 3.56
C LEU A 85 10.89 6.44 4.93
N PHE A 86 9.66 6.76 5.33
CA PHE A 86 9.08 6.37 6.61
C PHE A 86 8.25 5.09 6.54
N SER A 87 8.37 4.28 5.48
CA SER A 87 7.55 3.06 5.29
C SER A 87 7.91 1.88 6.20
N GLY A 88 9.02 1.96 6.93
CA GLY A 88 9.61 0.82 7.63
C GLY A 88 10.59 -0.02 6.80
N ASN A 89 10.79 0.31 5.51
CA ASN A 89 11.78 -0.35 4.64
C ASN A 89 13.16 0.34 4.66
N ILE A 90 13.19 1.68 4.55
CA ILE A 90 14.45 2.45 4.51
C ILE A 90 14.92 2.74 5.94
N ILE A 91 14.01 3.26 6.77
CA ILE A 91 14.23 3.44 8.21
C ILE A 91 13.26 2.50 8.92
N LEU A 92 13.79 1.56 9.70
CA LEU A 92 12.99 0.65 10.53
C LEU A 92 12.16 1.45 11.53
N VAL A 93 10.95 0.98 11.86
CA VAL A 93 10.01 1.74 12.69
C VAL A 93 10.58 2.08 14.08
N ASP A 94 11.39 1.19 14.66
CA ASP A 94 12.05 1.43 15.96
C ASP A 94 13.17 2.49 15.91
N LEU A 95 13.62 2.88 14.72
CA LEU A 95 14.65 3.91 14.50
C LEU A 95 14.06 5.26 14.08
N ILE A 96 12.75 5.32 13.81
CA ILE A 96 12.06 6.57 13.50
C ILE A 96 11.93 7.37 14.80
N PRO A 97 12.41 8.64 14.84
CA PRO A 97 12.25 9.46 16.04
C PRO A 97 10.78 9.62 16.44
N ASP A 98 10.48 9.65 17.74
CA ASP A 98 9.11 9.67 18.28
C ASP A 98 8.24 10.82 17.71
N TYR A 99 8.85 11.95 17.38
CA TYR A 99 8.14 13.10 16.79
C TYR A 99 7.81 12.95 15.30
N TRP A 100 8.45 12.01 14.58
CA TRP A 100 8.18 11.67 13.18
C TRP A 100 7.38 10.38 12.99
N ILE A 101 7.14 9.61 14.06
CA ILE A 101 6.49 8.28 13.98
C ILE A 101 5.10 8.32 13.32
N TRP A 102 4.39 9.44 13.43
CA TRP A 102 3.09 9.62 12.79
C TRP A 102 3.16 9.47 11.26
N MET A 103 4.29 9.76 10.63
CA MET A 103 4.47 9.56 9.18
C MET A 103 4.46 8.08 8.79
N TYR A 104 5.02 7.21 9.65
CA TYR A 104 4.96 5.77 9.46
C TYR A 104 3.50 5.30 9.46
N TRP A 105 2.71 5.76 10.43
CA TRP A 105 1.30 5.39 10.53
C TRP A 105 0.42 6.04 9.47
N PHE A 106 0.75 7.25 9.00
CA PHE A 106 0.01 7.92 7.93
C PHE A 106 0.26 7.31 6.54
N SER A 107 1.47 6.79 6.29
CA SER A 107 1.87 6.26 4.98
C SER A 107 1.12 4.98 4.59
N PRO A 108 0.36 4.95 3.47
CA PRO A 108 -0.24 3.72 2.95
C PRO A 108 0.80 2.64 2.60
N ILE A 109 2.04 3.04 2.29
CA ILE A 109 3.12 2.11 1.95
C ILE A 109 3.50 1.28 3.18
N SER A 110 3.53 1.87 4.38
CA SER A 110 3.86 1.16 5.62
C SER A 110 2.90 0.01 5.91
N TRP A 111 1.59 0.27 5.75
CA TRP A 111 0.54 -0.73 5.98
C TRP A 111 0.62 -1.86 4.97
N ALA A 112 0.81 -1.54 3.68
CA ALA A 112 0.95 -2.53 2.64
C ALA A 112 2.20 -3.41 2.85
N LEU A 113 3.33 -2.80 3.20
CA LEU A 113 4.58 -3.52 3.46
C LEU A 113 4.43 -4.44 4.67
N ARG A 114 3.94 -3.92 5.80
CA ARG A 114 3.76 -4.70 7.02
C ARG A 114 2.80 -5.87 6.81
N SER A 115 1.70 -5.66 6.10
CA SER A 115 0.75 -6.73 5.77
C SER A 115 1.39 -7.84 4.95
N ASN A 116 2.22 -7.49 3.97
CA ASN A 116 2.88 -8.49 3.11
C ASN A 116 3.96 -9.27 3.86
N ILE A 117 4.78 -8.59 4.65
CA ILE A 117 5.83 -9.21 5.47
C ILE A 117 5.20 -10.16 6.50
N SER A 118 4.21 -9.68 7.25
CA SER A 118 3.46 -10.49 8.24
C SER A 118 2.81 -11.71 7.58
N SER A 119 2.20 -11.52 6.41
CA SER A 119 1.62 -12.64 5.66
C SER A 119 2.69 -13.66 5.23
N GLU A 120 3.81 -13.26 4.63
CA GLU A 120 4.81 -14.22 4.15
C GLU A 120 5.39 -15.05 5.29
N PHE A 121 5.79 -14.39 6.38
CA PHE A 121 6.42 -15.07 7.51
C PHE A 121 5.45 -15.81 8.42
N SER A 122 4.13 -15.71 8.21
CA SER A 122 3.15 -16.57 8.90
C SER A 122 3.05 -17.99 8.32
N ASN A 123 3.79 -18.32 7.26
CA ASN A 123 3.66 -19.62 6.61
C ASN A 123 4.39 -20.74 7.38
N ASP A 124 3.83 -21.94 7.34
CA ASP A 124 4.39 -23.15 7.96
C ASP A 124 5.77 -23.56 7.43
N ARG A 125 6.24 -22.98 6.32
CA ARG A 125 7.62 -23.10 5.83
C ARG A 125 8.64 -22.56 6.83
N PHE A 126 8.26 -21.59 7.66
CA PHE A 126 9.12 -21.00 8.68
C PHE A 126 8.78 -21.62 10.04
N THR A 127 9.81 -22.02 10.79
CA THR A 127 9.59 -22.36 12.20
C THR A 127 9.15 -21.13 12.98
N GLY A 128 8.48 -21.31 14.12
CA GLY A 128 8.03 -20.17 14.94
C GLY A 128 9.16 -19.23 15.38
N ALA A 129 10.37 -19.78 15.60
CA ALA A 129 11.55 -18.99 15.92
C ALA A 129 12.09 -18.19 14.72
N GLU A 130 12.12 -18.79 13.53
CA GLU A 130 12.54 -18.10 12.30
C GLU A 130 11.55 -17.01 11.91
N SER A 131 10.25 -17.30 11.93
CA SER A 131 9.19 -16.33 11.65
C SER A 131 9.34 -15.10 12.53
N LYS A 132 9.48 -15.30 13.85
CA LYS A 132 9.70 -14.21 14.80
C LYS A 132 10.98 -13.44 14.51
N ALA A 133 12.10 -14.12 14.24
CA ALA A 133 13.36 -13.46 13.93
C ALA A 133 13.28 -12.57 12.66
N TRP A 134 12.59 -13.05 11.63
CA TRP A 134 12.35 -12.25 10.41
C TRP A 134 11.46 -11.05 10.67
N LEU A 135 10.38 -11.21 11.44
CA LEU A 135 9.49 -10.10 11.80
C LEU A 135 10.19 -9.05 12.68
N ASP A 136 11.01 -9.50 13.63
CA ASP A 136 11.81 -8.64 14.50
C ASP A 136 12.83 -7.81 13.70
N ASN A 137 13.42 -8.37 12.62
CA ASN A 137 14.30 -7.61 11.71
C ASN A 137 13.59 -6.45 10.99
N PHE A 138 12.27 -6.54 10.82
CA PHE A 138 11.44 -5.47 10.27
C PHE A 138 10.75 -4.64 11.36
N SER A 139 11.10 -4.83 12.63
CA SER A 139 10.47 -4.20 13.78
C SER A 139 8.94 -4.43 13.85
N ILE A 140 8.47 -5.56 13.33
CA ILE A 140 7.07 -5.97 13.38
C ILE A 140 6.88 -6.86 14.61
N LYS A 141 6.34 -6.28 15.68
CA LYS A 141 6.17 -6.96 16.98
C LYS A 141 4.82 -7.68 17.13
N GLN A 142 3.93 -7.52 16.15
CA GLN A 142 2.58 -8.08 16.16
C GLN A 142 2.57 -9.54 15.69
N ASP A 143 1.59 -10.30 16.18
CA ASP A 143 1.41 -11.70 15.83
C ASP A 143 1.03 -11.89 14.35
N THR A 144 1.28 -13.08 13.83
CA THR A 144 1.23 -13.44 12.41
C THR A 144 -0.17 -13.45 11.79
N GLY A 145 -1.21 -13.17 12.57
CA GLY A 145 -2.61 -13.03 12.15
C GLY A 145 -3.07 -11.60 11.82
N TYR A 146 -2.25 -10.57 12.04
CA TYR A 146 -2.68 -9.17 11.95
C TYR A 146 -2.63 -8.55 10.54
N PHE A 147 -2.20 -9.27 9.51
CA PHE A 147 -2.19 -8.74 8.12
C PHE A 147 -3.59 -8.33 7.62
N GLY A 148 -4.66 -8.97 8.10
CA GLY A 148 -6.03 -8.58 7.75
C GLY A 148 -6.44 -7.20 8.29
N PHE A 149 -5.91 -6.81 9.46
CA PHE A 149 -6.14 -5.49 10.03
C PHE A 149 -5.50 -4.40 9.16
N ASP A 150 -4.28 -4.64 8.68
CA ASP A 150 -3.56 -3.70 7.83
C ASP A 150 -4.27 -3.45 6.50
N ILE A 151 -4.83 -4.50 5.88
CA ILE A 151 -5.69 -4.39 4.70
C ILE A 151 -6.93 -3.53 5.01
N GLY A 152 -7.55 -3.74 6.17
CA GLY A 152 -8.69 -2.94 6.64
C GLY A 152 -8.35 -1.45 6.74
N VAL A 153 -7.17 -1.11 7.27
CA VAL A 153 -6.71 0.29 7.36
C VAL A 153 -6.51 0.91 5.97
N LEU A 154 -5.95 0.17 5.00
CA LEU A 154 -5.84 0.65 3.62
C LEU A 154 -7.20 0.93 2.99
N VAL A 155 -8.20 0.08 3.24
CA VAL A 155 -9.57 0.31 2.76
C VAL A 155 -10.17 1.55 3.42
N VAL A 156 -9.94 1.76 4.72
CA VAL A 156 -10.36 2.99 5.42
C VAL A 156 -9.70 4.22 4.78
N TYR A 157 -8.41 4.18 4.43
CA TYR A 157 -7.72 5.28 3.75
C TYR A 157 -8.36 5.63 2.41
N PHE A 158 -8.75 4.63 1.62
CA PHE A 158 -9.48 4.88 0.38
C PHE A 158 -10.75 5.72 0.62
N PHE A 159 -11.59 5.32 1.59
CA PHE A 159 -12.82 6.06 1.89
C PHE A 159 -12.53 7.45 2.48
N VAL A 160 -11.61 7.55 3.42
CA VAL A 160 -11.25 8.81 4.09
C VAL A 160 -10.73 9.84 3.07
N PHE A 161 -9.78 9.45 2.21
CA PHE A 161 -9.25 10.37 1.20
C PHE A 161 -10.29 10.73 0.14
N THR A 162 -11.18 9.80 -0.22
CA THR A 162 -12.28 10.08 -1.15
C THR A 162 -13.28 11.08 -0.56
N ILE A 163 -13.62 10.94 0.72
CA ILE A 163 -14.50 11.87 1.43
C ILE A 163 -13.87 13.26 1.52
N PHE A 164 -12.60 13.36 1.93
CA PHE A 164 -11.89 14.64 1.95
C PHE A 164 -11.79 15.27 0.57
N ASN A 165 -11.58 14.47 -0.47
CA ASN A 165 -11.54 14.97 -1.83
C ASN A 165 -12.90 15.53 -2.27
N ALA A 166 -14.01 14.87 -1.89
CA ALA A 166 -15.35 15.40 -2.14
C ALA A 166 -15.58 16.73 -1.39
N LEU A 167 -15.13 16.84 -0.14
CA LEU A 167 -15.22 18.08 0.64
C LEU A 167 -14.35 19.21 0.08
N ALA A 168 -13.19 18.90 -0.49
CA ALA A 168 -12.29 19.91 -1.08
C ALA A 168 -12.83 20.53 -2.38
N LEU A 169 -13.80 19.88 -3.03
CA LEU A 169 -14.41 20.33 -4.29
C LEU A 169 -15.68 21.16 -4.07
N HIS A 170 -16.15 21.30 -2.83
CA HIS A 170 -17.29 22.13 -2.43
C HIS A 170 -16.81 23.38 -1.67
#